data_AF-C1GNE8-F1
#
_entry.id   AF-C1GNE8-F1
#
_cell.length_a   1.000
_cell.length_b   1.000
_cell.length_c   1.000
_cell.angle_alpha   90.00
_cell.angle_beta   90.00
_cell.angle_gamma   90.00
#
_symmetry.space_group_name_H-M   'P 1'
#
loop_
_entity.id
_entity.type
_entity.pdbx_description
1 polymer ?
#
loop_
_entity_poly.entity_id
_entity_poly.type
_entity_poly.pdbx_seq_one_letter_code
_entity_poly.pdbx_strand_id
1 'polypeptide(L)'
;MRTVQVFSGSSHPALTEAICERLGTVPAQCELRKFSNGETSVNIGVSVRNQDVFIVQSGSAKINDSVMELLIMISACKGGSAKSITGIYFPYSRQSKKKSHRGSITARMLANLLTVAGVDHIITVDLHASQMQGFFGKPVDNLFAEPLIARWIRMNVPRWNEAVVVTKNAGGSKRVTSLADSLKLNFGIVNTDRRRDNKNGGVSGSTTFFDSLEHGLPTSRDELVPVDHVSKSEYPQPQPSSTAALVQPSQPTVSPSPLTQETSANETEAQSSKSTRSLSPAQHPEASFSARRLSEQEAAFEYTDERAREVITGRLVQGHIVDDDYHSPILSSCASVTNLHTDRNGTESSEPPTQDPMTLSFISTTSSFQPDHALGGSFDAAVSSDEEDNKQEMSTGERTITLVGDVKGKTVFIVDDMIDKCLSWIAAAETVVKKGGAKKVYCIATHGLFGIESLQEMEACECIDFIVVTNSFPIPTKSKELKKLIVIDLSALLSESIRRHHYGESISSLFQNHD
;
A
#
# COMPACT_ATOMS: atom_id res chain seq x y z
N MET A 1 36.29 -22.32 5.10
CA MET A 1 34.81 -22.16 5.16
C MET A 1 34.40 -21.06 4.18
N ARG A 2 33.13 -20.98 3.78
CA ARG A 2 32.59 -19.71 3.24
C ARG A 2 32.62 -18.70 4.39
N THR A 3 32.88 -17.42 4.13
CA THR A 3 32.69 -16.36 5.13
C THR A 3 31.61 -15.40 4.65
N VAL A 4 30.83 -14.89 5.60
CA VAL A 4 29.87 -13.81 5.37
C VAL A 4 30.61 -12.48 5.56
N GLN A 5 30.43 -11.55 4.63
CA GLN A 5 30.87 -10.17 4.78
C GLN A 5 29.63 -9.26 4.81
N VAL A 6 29.33 -8.67 5.96
CA VAL A 6 28.19 -7.74 6.13
C VAL A 6 28.72 -6.31 6.09
N PHE A 7 28.42 -5.57 5.03
CA PHE A 7 28.75 -4.15 4.92
C PHE A 7 27.57 -3.28 5.32
N SER A 8 27.88 -2.15 5.94
CA SER A 8 26.90 -1.10 6.24
C SER A 8 26.98 0.03 5.23
N GLY A 9 25.83 0.52 4.76
CA GLY A 9 25.71 1.82 4.11
C GLY A 9 25.49 2.96 5.12
N SER A 10 25.71 4.20 4.70
CA SER A 10 25.70 5.39 5.56
C SER A 10 24.32 5.74 6.14
N SER A 11 23.23 5.13 5.67
CA SER A 11 21.88 5.43 6.15
C SER A 11 21.61 4.98 7.60
N HIS A 12 22.06 3.78 7.99
CA HIS A 12 21.71 3.21 9.30
C HIS A 12 22.77 2.22 9.84
N PRO A 13 23.98 2.71 10.22
CA PRO A 13 25.05 1.86 10.77
C PRO A 13 24.63 1.07 12.01
N ALA A 14 23.92 1.69 12.95
CA ALA A 14 23.46 1.04 14.18
C ALA A 14 22.60 -0.23 13.96
N LEU A 15 21.78 -0.28 12.90
CA LEU A 15 21.04 -1.50 12.55
C LEU A 15 22.00 -2.60 12.04
N THR A 16 23.04 -2.23 11.31
CA THR A 16 24.05 -3.17 10.80
C THR A 16 24.92 -3.71 11.93
N GLU A 17 25.28 -2.86 12.89
CA GLU A 17 26.00 -3.23 14.12
C GLU A 17 25.19 -4.26 14.93
N ALA A 18 23.90 -3.99 15.20
CA ALA A 18 23.02 -4.92 15.90
C ALA A 18 22.80 -6.25 15.15
N ILE A 19 22.72 -6.22 13.82
CA ILE A 19 22.69 -7.44 12.97
C ILE A 19 23.99 -8.24 13.13
N CYS A 20 25.14 -7.58 13.12
CA CYS A 20 26.45 -8.22 13.26
C CYS A 20 26.66 -8.81 14.66
N GLU A 21 26.26 -8.10 15.71
CA GLU A 21 26.28 -8.59 17.10
C GLU A 21 25.50 -9.91 17.23
N ARG A 22 24.27 -9.96 16.69
CA ARG A 22 23.44 -11.18 16.69
C ARG A 22 23.99 -12.32 15.83
N LEU A 23 24.78 -12.00 14.80
CA LEU A 23 25.51 -12.97 13.99
C LEU A 23 26.85 -13.40 14.62
N GLY A 24 27.27 -12.82 15.75
CA GLY A 24 28.57 -13.08 16.38
C GLY A 24 29.76 -12.58 15.54
N THR A 25 29.57 -11.51 14.77
CA THR A 25 30.57 -10.93 13.86
C THR A 25 30.67 -9.42 14.01
N VAL A 26 31.52 -8.77 13.23
CA VAL A 26 31.65 -7.32 13.12
C VAL A 26 31.32 -6.84 11.70
N PRO A 27 30.85 -5.59 11.50
CA PRO A 27 30.70 -5.02 10.17
C PRO A 27 32.03 -5.04 9.39
N ALA A 28 31.96 -5.41 8.12
CA ALA A 28 33.10 -5.47 7.22
C ALA A 28 33.60 -4.06 6.86
N GLN A 29 34.92 -3.85 6.83
CA GLN A 29 35.50 -2.52 6.68
C GLN A 29 35.19 -1.90 5.31
N CYS A 30 34.58 -0.72 5.31
CA CYS A 30 34.33 0.09 4.13
C CYS A 30 34.51 1.58 4.49
N GLU A 31 35.23 2.31 3.65
CA GLU A 31 35.32 3.76 3.70
C GLU A 31 34.24 4.34 2.78
N LEU A 32 33.24 5.00 3.37
CA LEU A 32 32.16 5.72 2.69
C LEU A 32 32.38 7.22 2.86
N ARG A 33 32.43 7.97 1.76
CA ARG A 33 32.66 9.42 1.79
C ARG A 33 31.97 10.15 0.64
N LYS A 34 31.74 11.45 0.83
CA LYS A 34 31.33 12.38 -0.22
C LYS A 34 32.52 13.21 -0.67
N PHE A 35 32.71 13.35 -1.98
CA PHE A 35 33.61 14.36 -2.54
C PHE A 35 32.99 15.75 -2.42
N SER A 36 33.79 16.81 -2.58
CA SER A 36 33.35 18.21 -2.42
C SER A 36 32.32 18.68 -3.46
N ASN A 37 32.18 17.95 -4.57
CA ASN A 37 31.13 18.14 -5.58
C ASN A 37 29.82 17.38 -5.27
N GLY A 38 29.77 16.60 -4.18
CA GLY A 38 28.61 15.78 -3.79
C GLY A 38 28.61 14.36 -4.37
N GLU A 39 29.60 13.93 -5.14
CA GLU A 39 29.70 12.54 -5.62
C GLU A 39 30.00 11.57 -4.47
N THR A 40 29.47 10.35 -4.55
CA THR A 40 29.73 9.28 -3.57
C THR A 40 30.98 8.49 -3.93
N SER A 41 31.89 8.33 -2.96
CA SER A 41 33.08 7.50 -3.08
C SER A 41 33.00 6.37 -2.04
N VAL A 42 33.18 5.15 -2.54
CA VAL A 42 33.13 3.88 -1.77
C VAL A 42 34.46 3.17 -1.96
N ASN A 43 35.04 2.68 -0.87
CA ASN A 43 36.27 1.90 -0.89
C ASN A 43 36.12 0.69 0.04
N ILE A 44 36.19 -0.53 -0.53
CA ILE A 44 35.99 -1.79 0.20
C ILE A 44 37.32 -2.22 0.81
N GLY A 45 37.43 -2.15 2.14
CA GLY A 45 38.69 -2.36 2.87
C GLY A 45 39.12 -3.82 3.06
N VAL A 46 38.27 -4.78 2.68
CA VAL A 46 38.51 -6.23 2.84
C VAL A 46 38.34 -7.00 1.53
N SER A 47 39.03 -8.13 1.39
CA SER A 47 38.86 -9.00 0.23
C SER A 47 37.53 -9.74 0.27
N VAL A 48 36.60 -9.35 -0.61
CA VAL A 48 35.30 -10.02 -0.81
C VAL A 48 35.38 -11.24 -1.75
N ARG A 49 36.56 -11.56 -2.29
CA ARG A 49 36.71 -12.58 -3.35
C ARG A 49 36.21 -13.95 -2.89
N ASN A 50 35.26 -14.50 -3.64
CA ASN A 50 34.57 -15.77 -3.35
C ASN A 50 33.86 -15.82 -1.98
N GLN A 51 33.48 -14.67 -1.42
CA GLN A 51 32.69 -14.57 -0.19
C GLN A 51 31.22 -14.26 -0.47
N ASP A 52 30.37 -14.55 0.52
CA ASP A 52 28.94 -14.26 0.46
C ASP A 52 28.72 -12.88 1.09
N VAL A 53 28.37 -11.89 0.26
CA VAL A 53 28.36 -10.48 0.63
C VAL A 53 26.92 -10.00 0.88
N PHE A 54 26.70 -9.35 2.01
CA PHE A 54 25.43 -8.68 2.34
C PHE A 54 25.70 -7.18 2.51
N ILE A 55 24.86 -6.33 1.93
CA ILE A 55 24.97 -4.87 2.06
C ILE A 55 23.68 -4.34 2.66
N VAL A 56 23.76 -3.76 3.85
CA VAL A 56 22.63 -3.20 4.60
C VAL A 56 22.49 -1.72 4.28
N GLN A 57 21.41 -1.33 3.60
CA GLN A 57 21.09 0.07 3.32
C GLN A 57 19.60 0.35 3.52
N SER A 58 19.28 1.20 4.49
CA SER A 58 17.94 1.75 4.69
C SER A 58 17.68 2.99 3.81
N GLY A 59 16.54 3.64 4.00
CA GLY A 59 16.37 5.02 3.60
C GLY A 59 17.04 5.99 4.57
N SER A 60 17.23 7.21 4.07
CA SER A 60 17.71 8.36 4.84
C SER A 60 17.00 9.61 4.33
N ALA A 61 17.17 10.74 5.03
CA ALA A 61 16.75 12.05 4.51
C ALA A 61 17.39 12.41 3.16
N LYS A 62 18.46 11.70 2.75
CA LYS A 62 19.09 11.79 1.43
C LYS A 62 18.95 10.47 0.66
N ILE A 63 17.72 9.99 0.52
CA ILE A 63 17.33 8.77 -0.20
C ILE A 63 18.11 8.51 -1.50
N ASN A 64 18.35 9.55 -2.33
CA ASN A 64 19.10 9.44 -3.58
C ASN A 64 20.58 9.11 -3.37
N ASP A 65 21.22 9.71 -2.34
CA ASP A 65 22.62 9.44 -2.01
C ASP A 65 22.78 8.01 -1.52
N SER A 66 21.89 7.54 -0.63
CA SER A 66 21.91 6.17 -0.11
C SER A 66 21.66 5.12 -1.20
N VAL A 67 20.81 5.42 -2.20
CA VAL A 67 20.63 4.58 -3.39
C VAL A 67 21.90 4.53 -4.24
N MET A 68 22.51 5.68 -4.56
CA MET A 68 23.74 5.71 -5.35
C MET A 68 24.90 5.01 -4.63
N GLU A 69 25.02 5.21 -3.33
CA GLU A 69 26.01 4.52 -2.48
C GLU A 69 25.83 2.99 -2.54
N LEU A 70 24.60 2.48 -2.37
CA LEU A 70 24.31 1.05 -2.46
C LEU A 70 24.68 0.48 -3.85
N LEU A 71 24.31 1.18 -4.94
CA LEU A 71 24.63 0.76 -6.30
C LEU A 71 26.15 0.69 -6.53
N ILE A 72 26.91 1.65 -5.99
CA ILE A 72 28.38 1.65 -6.06
C ILE A 72 28.98 0.54 -5.19
N MET A 73 28.47 0.30 -3.98
CA MET A 73 28.92 -0.80 -3.11
C MET A 73 28.69 -2.17 -3.78
N ILE A 74 27.52 -2.42 -4.37
CA ILE A 74 27.21 -3.64 -5.14
C ILE A 74 28.20 -3.79 -6.30
N SER A 75 28.41 -2.71 -7.08
CA SER A 75 29.32 -2.72 -8.22
C SER A 75 30.78 -2.99 -7.82
N ALA A 76 31.25 -2.38 -6.72
CA ALA A 76 32.58 -2.59 -6.17
C ALA A 76 32.77 -4.03 -5.68
N CYS A 77 31.80 -4.60 -4.95
CA CYS A 77 31.86 -5.99 -4.50
C CYS A 77 31.84 -6.99 -5.67
N LYS A 78 31.13 -6.67 -6.76
CA LYS A 78 31.13 -7.47 -8.00
C LYS A 78 32.47 -7.41 -8.73
N GLY A 79 33.08 -6.22 -8.82
CA GLY A 79 34.46 -6.07 -9.30
C GLY A 79 35.47 -6.83 -8.44
N GLY A 80 35.28 -6.83 -7.12
CA GLY A 80 36.02 -7.63 -6.15
C GLY A 80 35.80 -9.15 -6.24
N SER A 81 35.00 -9.63 -7.20
CA SER A 81 34.71 -11.05 -7.42
C SER A 81 34.06 -11.75 -6.20
N ALA A 82 33.10 -11.09 -5.56
CA ALA A 82 32.19 -11.73 -4.60
C ALA A 82 31.49 -12.96 -5.23
N LYS A 83 31.15 -13.96 -4.41
CA LYS A 83 30.46 -15.19 -4.86
C LYS A 83 28.97 -14.94 -5.08
N SER A 84 28.36 -14.12 -4.23
CA SER A 84 26.98 -13.65 -4.33
C SER A 84 26.84 -12.34 -3.58
N ILE A 85 26.01 -11.42 -4.09
CA ILE A 85 25.76 -10.12 -3.46
C ILE A 85 24.28 -9.98 -3.13
N THR A 86 23.98 -9.85 -1.83
CA THR A 86 22.62 -9.72 -1.30
C THR A 86 22.40 -8.29 -0.79
N GLY A 87 21.47 -7.57 -1.39
CA GLY A 87 21.08 -6.22 -0.96
C GLY A 87 19.94 -6.27 0.06
N ILE A 88 20.09 -5.61 1.21
CA ILE A 88 19.00 -5.34 2.15
C ILE A 88 18.55 -3.89 1.92
N TYR A 89 17.31 -3.69 1.43
CA TYR A 89 16.88 -2.41 0.87
C TYR A 89 15.35 -2.20 0.89
N PHE A 90 14.89 -0.95 1.08
CA PHE A 90 13.47 -0.58 1.28
C PHE A 90 12.91 0.61 0.44
N PRO A 91 13.65 1.74 0.20
CA PRO A 91 13.03 2.96 -0.33
C PRO A 91 12.43 2.88 -1.76
N TYR A 92 11.66 3.91 -2.13
CA TYR A 92 10.87 4.04 -3.36
C TYR A 92 9.65 3.08 -3.49
N SER A 93 9.29 2.34 -2.43
CA SER A 93 8.13 1.44 -2.41
C SER A 93 6.77 2.10 -2.72
N ARG A 94 6.58 3.36 -2.28
CA ARG A 94 5.46 4.27 -2.66
C ARG A 94 5.40 4.68 -4.15
N GLN A 95 6.26 4.12 -4.99
CA GLN A 95 6.31 4.40 -6.44
C GLN A 95 6.30 3.09 -7.25
N SER A 96 5.52 2.13 -6.74
CA SER A 96 5.28 0.79 -7.31
C SER A 96 4.16 0.74 -8.36
N LYS A 97 3.28 1.74 -8.43
CA LYS A 97 2.27 1.88 -9.51
C LYS A 97 2.28 3.27 -10.13
N LYS A 98 1.81 3.37 -11.39
CA LYS A 98 1.60 4.66 -12.06
C LYS A 98 0.50 5.43 -11.33
N LYS A 99 0.83 6.62 -10.79
CA LYS A 99 -0.15 7.57 -10.19
C LYS A 99 -0.74 8.56 -11.20
N SER A 100 -0.29 8.51 -12.45
CA SER A 100 -0.85 9.27 -13.59
C SER A 100 -0.57 8.53 -14.90
N HIS A 101 -1.33 8.81 -15.97
CA HIS A 101 -1.22 8.13 -17.26
C HIS A 101 0.23 8.14 -17.83
N ARG A 102 0.92 9.29 -17.71
CA ARG A 102 2.32 9.50 -18.13
C ARG A 102 3.35 9.31 -17.01
N GLY A 103 2.95 8.80 -15.83
CA GLY A 103 3.84 8.59 -14.69
C GLY A 103 4.81 7.41 -14.86
N SER A 104 5.95 7.48 -14.16
CA SER A 104 6.92 6.38 -14.04
C SER A 104 6.45 5.31 -13.03
N ILE A 105 7.18 4.19 -13.00
CA ILE A 105 7.15 3.22 -11.89
C ILE A 105 8.57 3.16 -11.33
N THR A 106 8.89 4.09 -10.44
CA THR A 106 10.26 4.33 -9.96
C THR A 106 10.81 3.15 -9.16
N ALA A 107 9.96 2.39 -8.46
CA ALA A 107 10.36 1.13 -7.82
C ALA A 107 10.90 0.10 -8.84
N ARG A 108 10.26 -0.01 -10.01
CA ARG A 108 10.70 -0.93 -11.08
C ARG A 108 11.95 -0.43 -11.80
N MET A 109 12.07 0.89 -12.01
CA MET A 109 13.31 1.50 -12.49
C MET A 109 14.49 1.14 -11.57
N LEU A 110 14.27 1.22 -10.26
CA LEU A 110 15.30 0.91 -9.26
C LEU A 110 15.62 -0.59 -9.17
N ALA A 111 14.63 -1.47 -9.24
CA ALA A 111 14.85 -2.93 -9.29
C ALA A 111 15.74 -3.31 -10.50
N ASN A 112 15.56 -2.65 -11.65
CA ASN A 112 16.45 -2.78 -12.79
C ASN A 112 17.88 -2.28 -12.48
N LEU A 113 18.02 -1.10 -11.85
CA LEU A 113 19.34 -0.54 -11.49
C LEU A 113 20.13 -1.45 -10.54
N LEU A 114 19.48 -2.01 -9.51
CA LEU A 114 20.10 -2.98 -8.59
C LEU A 114 20.54 -4.26 -9.32
N THR A 115 19.73 -4.74 -10.26
CA THR A 115 20.04 -5.90 -11.11
C THR A 115 21.25 -5.61 -12.04
N VAL A 116 21.34 -4.40 -12.61
CA VAL A 116 22.45 -3.97 -13.48
C VAL A 116 23.75 -3.75 -12.71
N ALA A 117 23.70 -3.06 -11.55
CA ALA A 117 24.83 -2.91 -10.64
C ALA A 117 25.39 -4.29 -10.24
N GLY A 118 24.50 -5.28 -10.10
CA GLY A 118 24.84 -6.68 -10.10
C GLY A 118 24.51 -7.41 -8.81
N VAL A 119 23.40 -7.06 -8.18
CA VAL A 119 22.86 -7.83 -7.06
C VAL A 119 22.43 -9.22 -7.53
N ASP A 120 22.57 -10.22 -6.67
CA ASP A 120 22.10 -11.60 -6.92
C ASP A 120 20.83 -11.94 -6.14
N HIS A 121 20.60 -11.23 -5.04
CA HIS A 121 19.47 -11.48 -4.15
C HIS A 121 19.03 -10.20 -3.42
N ILE A 122 17.74 -10.07 -3.11
CA ILE A 122 17.22 -8.97 -2.29
C ILE A 122 16.57 -9.52 -1.02
N ILE A 123 16.86 -8.89 0.11
CA ILE A 123 16.10 -9.07 1.36
C ILE A 123 15.43 -7.72 1.67
N THR A 124 14.17 -7.75 2.08
CA THR A 124 13.38 -6.55 2.44
C THR A 124 12.39 -6.92 3.53
N VAL A 125 11.83 -5.94 4.24
CA VAL A 125 10.68 -6.14 5.14
C VAL A 125 9.51 -5.34 4.61
N ASP A 126 8.29 -5.90 4.65
CA ASP A 126 6.99 -5.26 4.36
C ASP A 126 6.93 -4.34 3.13
N LEU A 127 7.24 -4.88 1.94
CA LEU A 127 7.00 -4.17 0.67
C LEU A 127 5.56 -3.62 0.58
N HIS A 128 5.45 -2.30 0.40
CA HIS A 128 4.18 -1.55 0.26
C HIS A 128 3.14 -2.22 -0.66
N ALA A 129 3.59 -2.88 -1.73
CA ALA A 129 2.78 -3.76 -2.55
C ALA A 129 3.54 -5.06 -2.83
N SER A 130 2.96 -6.22 -2.51
CA SER A 130 3.62 -7.53 -2.67
C SER A 130 4.01 -7.84 -4.12
N GLN A 131 3.29 -7.26 -5.09
CA GLN A 131 3.61 -7.33 -6.53
C GLN A 131 4.99 -6.75 -6.87
N MET A 132 5.59 -5.92 -6.00
CA MET A 132 6.94 -5.38 -6.20
C MET A 132 8.02 -6.46 -6.30
N GLN A 133 7.82 -7.65 -5.72
CA GLN A 133 8.76 -8.77 -5.85
C GLN A 133 8.98 -9.12 -7.34
N GLY A 134 7.92 -9.07 -8.16
CA GLY A 134 7.97 -9.28 -9.61
C GLY A 134 8.61 -8.15 -10.43
N PHE A 135 9.17 -7.11 -9.80
CA PHE A 135 9.98 -6.09 -10.49
C PHE A 135 11.46 -6.48 -10.59
N PHE A 136 11.93 -7.43 -9.78
CA PHE A 136 13.33 -7.84 -9.74
C PHE A 136 13.57 -9.04 -10.67
N GLY A 137 14.67 -9.02 -11.43
CA GLY A 137 15.14 -10.17 -12.22
C GLY A 137 15.92 -11.20 -11.40
N LYS A 138 15.79 -11.15 -10.07
CA LYS A 138 16.55 -11.88 -9.05
C LYS A 138 15.59 -12.23 -7.90
N PRO A 139 15.84 -13.27 -7.09
CA PRO A 139 14.93 -13.64 -6.01
C PRO A 139 14.88 -12.57 -4.91
N VAL A 140 13.73 -12.50 -4.24
CA VAL A 140 13.41 -11.46 -3.23
C VAL A 140 12.79 -12.14 -2.01
N ASP A 141 13.50 -12.14 -0.88
CA ASP A 141 12.92 -12.47 0.42
C ASP A 141 12.24 -11.23 0.99
N ASN A 142 10.92 -11.14 0.83
CA ASN A 142 10.11 -10.19 1.58
C ASN A 142 9.74 -10.77 2.95
N LEU A 143 10.46 -10.35 3.97
CA LEU A 143 10.14 -10.60 5.36
C LEU A 143 8.94 -9.75 5.79
N PHE A 144 8.27 -10.15 6.88
CA PHE A 144 7.13 -9.44 7.45
C PHE A 144 7.41 -9.10 8.91
N ALA A 145 7.13 -7.87 9.33
CA ALA A 145 7.22 -7.50 10.75
C ALA A 145 5.99 -7.97 11.56
N GLU A 146 4.93 -8.43 10.91
CA GLU A 146 3.67 -8.82 11.56
C GLU A 146 3.86 -9.81 12.74
N PRO A 147 4.63 -10.92 12.64
CA PRO A 147 4.82 -11.83 13.77
C PRO A 147 5.51 -11.15 14.97
N LEU A 148 6.45 -10.24 14.68
CA LEU A 148 7.19 -9.47 15.68
C LEU A 148 6.30 -8.41 16.35
N ILE A 149 5.45 -7.74 15.58
CA ILE A 149 4.44 -6.78 16.04
C ILE A 149 3.36 -7.49 16.87
N ALA A 150 2.82 -8.61 16.40
CA ALA A 150 1.84 -9.42 17.13
C ALA A 150 2.39 -9.90 18.46
N ARG A 151 3.62 -10.43 18.47
CA ARG A 151 4.33 -10.84 19.69
C ARG A 151 4.59 -9.66 20.63
N TRP A 152 4.96 -8.50 20.10
CA TRP A 152 5.14 -7.28 20.90
C TRP A 152 3.82 -6.83 21.54
N ILE A 153 2.71 -6.81 20.79
CA ILE A 153 1.37 -6.48 21.30
C ILE A 153 0.98 -7.43 22.44
N ARG A 154 1.08 -8.75 22.23
CA ARG A 154 0.73 -9.78 23.22
C ARG A 154 1.49 -9.62 24.54
N MET A 155 2.75 -9.18 24.48
CA MET A 155 3.64 -9.05 25.64
C MET A 155 3.59 -7.68 26.33
N ASN A 156 3.22 -6.60 25.64
CA ASN A 156 3.38 -5.22 26.14
C ASN A 156 2.06 -4.44 26.30
N VAL A 157 0.97 -4.87 25.65
CA VAL A 157 -0.32 -4.14 25.70
C VAL A 157 -1.29 -4.82 26.68
N PRO A 158 -1.66 -4.18 27.80
CA PRO A 158 -2.65 -4.73 28.71
C PRO A 158 -4.02 -4.87 28.02
N ARG A 159 -4.61 -6.07 28.12
CA ARG A 159 -5.91 -6.41 27.50
C ARG A 159 -5.93 -6.23 25.98
N TRP A 160 -4.83 -6.60 25.31
CA TRP A 160 -4.78 -6.68 23.85
C TRP A 160 -5.87 -7.58 23.25
N ASN A 161 -6.35 -8.58 24.00
CA ASN A 161 -7.45 -9.47 23.64
C ASN A 161 -8.85 -8.79 23.64
N GLU A 162 -8.95 -7.54 24.08
CA GLU A 162 -10.16 -6.70 24.01
C GLU A 162 -10.05 -5.60 22.93
N ALA A 163 -8.97 -5.62 22.14
CA ALA A 163 -8.64 -4.56 21.18
C ALA A 163 -9.26 -4.80 19.79
N VAL A 164 -9.17 -3.78 18.94
CA VAL A 164 -9.59 -3.82 17.52
C VAL A 164 -8.45 -3.31 16.63
N VAL A 165 -8.18 -4.01 15.54
CA VAL A 165 -7.19 -3.59 14.54
C VAL A 165 -7.88 -2.73 13.47
N VAL A 166 -7.42 -1.51 13.24
CA VAL A 166 -8.08 -0.55 12.31
C VAL A 166 -7.11 -0.14 11.21
N THR A 167 -7.56 -0.12 9.95
CA THR A 167 -6.74 0.41 8.85
C THR A 167 -6.90 1.92 8.72
N LYS A 168 -5.79 2.62 8.44
CA LYS A 168 -5.73 4.07 8.18
C LYS A 168 -6.64 4.48 7.01
N ASN A 169 -6.69 3.63 5.98
CA ASN A 169 -7.49 3.78 4.77
C ASN A 169 -7.78 2.41 4.12
N ALA A 170 -8.66 2.37 3.12
CA ALA A 170 -9.05 1.12 2.45
C ALA A 170 -7.88 0.30 1.86
N GLY A 171 -6.77 0.95 1.50
CA GLY A 171 -5.59 0.29 0.92
C GLY A 171 -4.87 -0.67 1.89
N GLY A 172 -4.85 -0.34 3.19
CA GLY A 172 -4.19 -1.16 4.22
C GLY A 172 -4.98 -2.39 4.67
N SER A 173 -6.24 -2.55 4.24
CA SER A 173 -7.19 -3.53 4.79
C SER A 173 -6.64 -4.96 4.93
N LYS A 174 -5.92 -5.48 3.92
CA LYS A 174 -5.38 -6.85 3.95
C LYS A 174 -4.34 -7.09 5.06
N ARG A 175 -3.58 -6.05 5.42
CA ARG A 175 -2.57 -6.09 6.49
C ARG A 175 -3.25 -6.09 7.87
N VAL A 176 -4.33 -5.33 7.97
CA VAL A 176 -5.15 -5.23 9.18
C VAL A 176 -5.95 -6.51 9.43
N THR A 177 -6.53 -7.14 8.40
CA THR A 177 -7.18 -8.45 8.57
C THR A 177 -6.16 -9.52 8.96
N SER A 178 -4.99 -9.56 8.32
CA SER A 178 -3.91 -10.52 8.63
C SER A 178 -3.46 -10.43 10.10
N LEU A 179 -3.16 -9.22 10.60
CA LEU A 179 -2.82 -9.02 12.01
C LEU A 179 -4.01 -9.28 12.95
N ALA A 180 -5.24 -8.97 12.54
CA ALA A 180 -6.44 -9.26 13.33
C ALA A 180 -6.66 -10.77 13.49
N ASP A 181 -6.52 -11.56 12.42
CA ASP A 181 -6.59 -13.02 12.44
C ASP A 181 -5.47 -13.62 13.30
N SER A 182 -4.24 -13.11 13.17
CA SER A 182 -3.04 -13.46 13.95
C SER A 182 -3.18 -13.20 15.46
N LEU A 183 -4.00 -12.21 15.83
CA LEU A 183 -4.36 -11.89 17.22
C LEU A 183 -5.75 -12.39 17.65
N LYS A 184 -6.55 -12.96 16.74
CA LYS A 184 -7.96 -13.35 16.95
C LYS A 184 -8.83 -12.19 17.47
N LEU A 185 -8.65 -11.02 16.87
CA LEU A 185 -9.37 -9.78 17.17
C LEU A 185 -10.36 -9.41 16.07
N ASN A 186 -11.32 -8.54 16.39
CA ASN A 186 -12.10 -7.86 15.37
C ASN A 186 -11.25 -6.78 14.67
N PHE A 187 -11.64 -6.40 13.47
CA PHE A 187 -11.03 -5.29 12.74
C PHE A 187 -12.05 -4.20 12.37
N GLY A 188 -11.54 -3.03 12.00
CA GLY A 188 -12.31 -1.91 11.47
C GLY A 188 -11.59 -1.20 10.32
N ILE A 189 -12.32 -0.37 9.58
CA ILE A 189 -11.81 0.33 8.40
C ILE A 189 -12.13 1.82 8.52
N VAL A 190 -11.10 2.66 8.58
CA VAL A 190 -11.23 4.09 8.24
C VAL A 190 -11.09 4.23 6.73
N ASN A 191 -11.83 5.16 6.13
CA ASN A 191 -11.71 5.55 4.72
C ASN A 191 -11.97 7.05 4.57
N THR A 192 -11.15 7.78 3.78
CA THR A 192 -11.43 9.20 3.48
C THR A 192 -11.99 9.33 2.08
N ASP A 193 -13.27 9.69 1.98
CA ASP A 193 -13.88 9.98 0.69
C ASP A 193 -13.70 11.46 0.34
N ARG A 194 -13.26 11.70 -0.89
CA ARG A 194 -13.28 13.03 -1.48
C ARG A 194 -14.65 13.20 -2.11
N ARG A 195 -15.44 14.14 -1.59
CA ARG A 195 -16.57 14.70 -2.34
C ARG A 195 -16.08 15.01 -3.75
N ARG A 196 -16.53 14.23 -4.73
CA ARG A 196 -16.49 14.65 -6.12
C ARG A 196 -17.36 15.90 -6.18
N ASP A 197 -16.84 17.00 -6.69
CA ASP A 197 -17.68 18.15 -7.02
C ASP A 197 -18.79 17.66 -7.95
N ASN A 198 -20.01 17.55 -7.42
CA ASN A 198 -21.14 17.07 -8.18
C ASN A 198 -21.62 18.21 -9.09
N LYS A 199 -20.83 18.48 -10.12
CA LYS A 199 -21.21 19.32 -11.25
C LYS A 199 -22.41 18.65 -11.90
N ASN A 200 -23.60 19.07 -11.49
CA ASN A 200 -24.89 18.75 -12.11
C ASN A 200 -24.92 19.29 -13.55
N GLY A 201 -24.20 18.62 -14.45
CA GLY A 201 -24.25 18.86 -15.88
C GLY A 201 -25.54 18.30 -16.43
N GLY A 202 -26.50 19.19 -16.71
CA GLY A 202 -27.66 18.98 -17.58
C GLY A 202 -28.45 17.68 -17.40
N VAL A 203 -29.62 17.75 -16.74
CA VAL A 203 -30.61 16.67 -16.75
C VAL A 203 -31.18 16.50 -18.16
N SER A 204 -30.55 15.69 -19.01
CA SER A 204 -31.01 15.42 -20.37
C SER A 204 -30.42 14.13 -20.98
N GLY A 205 -31.23 13.06 -20.99
CA GLY A 205 -31.21 12.04 -22.05
C GLY A 205 -30.27 10.84 -21.93
N SER A 206 -30.71 9.77 -21.24
CA SER A 206 -30.49 8.37 -21.66
C SER A 206 -31.36 7.37 -20.87
N THR A 207 -32.61 7.16 -21.28
CA THR A 207 -33.54 6.19 -20.66
C THR A 207 -34.19 5.28 -21.70
N THR A 208 -33.37 4.65 -22.56
CA THR A 208 -33.84 3.84 -23.72
C THR A 208 -32.91 2.68 -24.09
N PHE A 209 -32.47 1.86 -23.11
CA PHE A 209 -31.77 0.59 -23.41
C PHE A 209 -32.17 -0.51 -22.41
N PHE A 210 -32.47 -1.70 -22.95
CA PHE A 210 -32.79 -2.95 -22.26
C PHE A 210 -34.04 -2.97 -21.35
N ASP A 211 -35.21 -3.08 -21.98
CA ASP A 211 -36.28 -4.00 -21.54
C ASP A 211 -37.15 -4.43 -22.75
N SER A 212 -38.07 -5.38 -22.56
CA SER A 212 -39.07 -5.88 -23.52
C SER A 212 -38.53 -6.59 -24.76
N LEU A 213 -38.03 -7.81 -24.55
CA LEU A 213 -37.76 -8.77 -25.64
C LEU A 213 -38.26 -10.19 -25.28
N GLU A 214 -39.58 -10.41 -25.22
CA GLU A 214 -40.18 -11.75 -25.41
C GLU A 214 -41.73 -11.76 -25.58
N HIS A 215 -42.23 -12.89 -26.11
CA HIS A 215 -43.65 -13.37 -26.18
C HIS A 215 -44.65 -12.73 -27.19
N GLY A 216 -45.34 -13.60 -27.96
CA GLY A 216 -46.78 -13.42 -28.26
C GLY A 216 -47.26 -13.23 -29.72
N LEU A 217 -47.24 -14.30 -30.54
CA LEU A 217 -48.01 -14.39 -31.81
C LEU A 217 -49.49 -14.81 -31.57
N PRO A 218 -50.39 -14.82 -32.57
CA PRO A 218 -50.79 -13.74 -33.51
C PRO A 218 -52.34 -13.68 -33.71
N THR A 219 -52.90 -12.74 -34.51
CA THR A 219 -54.02 -13.06 -35.46
C THR A 219 -54.40 -11.97 -36.48
N SER A 220 -54.54 -12.41 -37.74
CA SER A 220 -55.51 -12.00 -38.78
C SER A 220 -55.75 -10.52 -39.21
N ARG A 221 -55.47 -10.29 -40.51
CA ARG A 221 -56.30 -9.57 -41.53
C ARG A 221 -56.41 -8.03 -41.46
N ASP A 222 -56.48 -7.27 -42.56
CA ASP A 222 -56.33 -7.47 -44.04
C ASP A 222 -56.21 -6.04 -44.67
N GLU A 223 -55.93 -5.73 -45.96
CA GLU A 223 -55.73 -6.47 -47.22
C GLU A 223 -54.94 -5.60 -48.26
N LEU A 224 -54.28 -6.21 -49.29
CA LEU A 224 -53.91 -5.64 -50.63
C LEU A 224 -52.94 -4.42 -50.74
N VAL A 225 -52.09 -4.18 -51.77
CA VAL A 225 -51.53 -4.93 -52.93
C VAL A 225 -50.20 -4.26 -53.42
N PRO A 226 -49.26 -4.93 -54.16
CA PRO A 226 -47.87 -4.45 -54.37
C PRO A 226 -47.42 -4.26 -55.87
N VAL A 227 -46.09 -4.36 -56.15
CA VAL A 227 -45.30 -4.27 -57.43
C VAL A 227 -45.17 -2.86 -58.08
N ASP A 228 -44.13 -2.43 -58.85
CA ASP A 228 -43.14 -3.14 -59.70
C ASP A 228 -41.69 -2.52 -59.83
N HIS A 229 -40.72 -3.43 -60.01
CA HIS A 229 -39.45 -3.53 -60.80
C HIS A 229 -38.50 -2.39 -61.36
N VAL A 230 -37.19 -2.57 -61.06
CA VAL A 230 -35.96 -2.68 -61.95
C VAL A 230 -35.42 -1.51 -62.84
N SER A 231 -34.18 -1.05 -62.54
CA SER A 231 -32.93 -0.99 -63.40
C SER A 231 -31.83 -0.14 -62.69
N LYS A 232 -30.52 -0.44 -62.55
CA LYS A 232 -29.35 -0.89 -63.37
C LYS A 232 -28.52 0.24 -64.07
N SER A 233 -27.21 -0.01 -64.28
CA SER A 233 -26.13 0.82 -64.91
C SER A 233 -25.47 1.93 -64.01
N GLU A 234 -24.17 2.29 -64.09
CA GLU A 234 -22.95 1.52 -64.46
C GLU A 234 -21.61 2.16 -63.94
N TYR A 235 -20.47 1.57 -64.35
CA TYR A 235 -19.05 1.76 -63.91
C TYR A 235 -18.30 2.88 -64.74
N PRO A 236 -16.99 3.26 -64.54
CA PRO A 236 -15.82 2.39 -64.24
C PRO A 236 -14.61 2.93 -63.41
N GLN A 237 -13.67 2.00 -63.16
CA GLN A 237 -12.30 2.16 -62.62
C GLN A 237 -11.26 2.01 -63.77
N PRO A 238 -9.93 2.25 -63.60
CA PRO A 238 -8.97 1.31 -62.95
C PRO A 238 -7.79 2.06 -62.26
N GLN A 239 -6.50 1.66 -62.08
CA GLN A 239 -5.66 0.46 -62.36
C GLN A 239 -4.52 0.35 -61.27
N PRO A 240 -3.68 -0.73 -61.22
CA PRO A 240 -2.88 -1.09 -60.02
C PRO A 240 -1.35 -1.28 -60.23
N SER A 241 -0.60 -1.63 -59.16
CA SER A 241 0.52 -2.63 -59.22
C SER A 241 1.14 -3.05 -57.86
N SER A 242 1.22 -4.38 -57.63
CA SER A 242 2.33 -5.21 -57.04
C SER A 242 3.08 -4.83 -55.74
N THR A 243 3.49 -5.73 -54.80
CA THR A 243 3.32 -7.20 -54.61
C THR A 243 3.85 -7.66 -53.23
N ALA A 244 3.31 -8.78 -52.69
CA ALA A 244 3.92 -9.76 -51.75
C ALA A 244 4.31 -9.34 -50.30
N ALA A 245 4.20 -10.19 -49.25
CA ALA A 245 3.46 -11.46 -49.06
C ALA A 245 3.35 -11.87 -47.56
N LEU A 246 2.23 -12.53 -47.19
CA LEU A 246 2.00 -13.69 -46.26
C LEU A 246 2.91 -13.92 -45.01
N VAL A 247 2.48 -14.40 -43.83
CA VAL A 247 1.29 -15.20 -43.39
C VAL A 247 0.84 -14.84 -41.95
N GLN A 248 -0.46 -14.97 -41.64
CA GLN A 248 -1.02 -15.37 -40.32
C GLN A 248 -1.94 -16.59 -40.52
N PRO A 249 -2.24 -17.40 -39.47
CA PRO A 249 -3.65 -17.39 -38.99
C PRO A 249 -3.91 -17.75 -37.49
N SER A 250 -5.00 -17.18 -36.97
CA SER A 250 -6.02 -17.73 -36.02
C SER A 250 -5.65 -18.42 -34.68
N GLN A 251 -6.34 -17.98 -33.61
CA GLN A 251 -6.62 -18.76 -32.37
C GLN A 251 -7.70 -19.84 -32.61
N PRO A 252 -8.02 -20.70 -31.61
CA PRO A 252 -9.20 -20.39 -30.79
C PRO A 252 -9.08 -20.70 -29.27
N THR A 253 -10.09 -20.29 -28.50
CA THR A 253 -10.18 -20.36 -27.02
C THR A 253 -11.09 -21.50 -26.55
N VAL A 254 -10.68 -22.30 -25.55
CA VAL A 254 -11.55 -23.14 -24.69
C VAL A 254 -10.95 -23.26 -23.27
N SER A 255 -11.80 -23.43 -22.24
CA SER A 255 -11.44 -23.58 -20.81
C SER A 255 -12.29 -24.70 -20.12
N PRO A 256 -12.33 -24.87 -18.77
CA PRO A 256 -11.50 -25.84 -18.02
C PRO A 256 -12.31 -26.93 -17.26
N SER A 257 -11.65 -27.96 -16.69
CA SER A 257 -12.15 -28.78 -15.55
C SER A 257 -11.08 -29.72 -14.91
N PRO A 258 -11.31 -30.32 -13.70
CA PRO A 258 -10.29 -31.03 -12.89
C PRO A 258 -10.59 -32.52 -12.57
N LEU A 259 -9.76 -33.14 -11.68
CA LEU A 259 -9.79 -34.53 -11.15
C LEU A 259 -9.32 -35.62 -12.17
N THR A 260 -8.82 -36.82 -11.79
CA THR A 260 -8.85 -37.56 -10.49
C THR A 260 -7.55 -38.37 -10.22
N GLN A 261 -7.51 -39.14 -9.13
CA GLN A 261 -6.42 -40.02 -8.63
C GLN A 261 -6.01 -41.18 -9.57
N GLU A 262 -4.82 -41.76 -9.33
CA GLU A 262 -4.62 -43.22 -9.34
C GLU A 262 -3.47 -43.65 -8.39
N THR A 263 -3.30 -44.96 -8.13
CA THR A 263 -2.57 -45.50 -6.95
C THR A 263 -1.68 -46.72 -7.22
N SER A 264 -0.49 -46.78 -6.60
CA SER A 264 0.26 -48.01 -6.21
C SER A 264 1.43 -47.60 -5.30
N ALA A 265 1.64 -48.08 -4.06
CA ALA A 265 1.61 -49.42 -3.47
C ALA A 265 2.94 -50.21 -3.60
N ASN A 266 3.73 -50.27 -2.51
CA ASN A 266 4.45 -51.48 -2.09
C ASN A 266 4.90 -51.42 -0.61
N GLU A 267 5.21 -52.56 -0.01
CA GLU A 267 5.29 -52.77 1.46
C GLU A 267 6.70 -53.14 1.98
N THR A 268 6.99 -52.91 3.26
CA THR A 268 7.64 -53.90 4.16
C THR A 268 7.51 -53.52 5.65
N GLU A 269 7.72 -54.50 6.54
CA GLU A 269 7.29 -54.49 7.96
C GLU A 269 8.42 -54.23 9.00
N ALA A 270 8.06 -53.87 10.26
CA ALA A 270 8.54 -54.56 11.48
C ALA A 270 7.98 -54.06 12.85
N GLN A 271 7.15 -54.90 13.49
CA GLN A 271 7.17 -55.29 14.93
C GLN A 271 7.11 -54.26 16.11
N SER A 272 5.87 -53.99 16.56
CA SER A 272 5.32 -54.29 17.91
C SER A 272 6.20 -54.31 19.19
N SER A 273 5.77 -53.55 20.22
CA SER A 273 5.50 -54.10 21.58
C SER A 273 4.51 -53.21 22.39
N LYS A 274 4.07 -53.64 23.59
CA LYS A 274 2.83 -53.17 24.28
C LYS A 274 3.07 -52.55 25.66
N SER A 275 2.18 -51.63 26.08
CA SER A 275 1.59 -51.63 27.43
C SER A 275 0.27 -50.81 27.47
N THR A 276 -0.59 -51.05 28.46
CA THR A 276 -1.99 -50.57 28.47
C THR A 276 -2.44 -50.11 29.86
N ARG A 277 -3.16 -48.99 29.95
CA ARG A 277 -4.15 -48.75 31.03
C ARG A 277 -5.28 -47.82 30.58
N SER A 278 -6.44 -47.92 31.24
CA SER A 278 -7.74 -47.45 30.75
C SER A 278 -8.50 -46.56 31.75
N LEU A 279 -9.35 -45.67 31.22
CA LEU A 279 -10.51 -44.92 31.79
C LEU A 279 -10.76 -43.71 30.84
N SER A 280 -11.96 -43.24 30.52
CA SER A 280 -13.32 -43.83 30.48
C SER A 280 -14.18 -43.01 29.48
N PRO A 281 -15.23 -43.59 28.84
CA PRO A 281 -15.86 -42.95 27.68
C PRO A 281 -16.91 -41.88 28.03
N ALA A 282 -16.93 -40.81 27.24
CA ALA A 282 -18.01 -39.83 27.14
C ALA A 282 -18.30 -39.54 25.66
N GLN A 283 -19.55 -39.23 25.32
CA GLN A 283 -20.05 -39.24 23.93
C GLN A 283 -19.86 -37.90 23.23
N HIS A 284 -19.35 -37.93 21.99
CA HIS A 284 -19.55 -36.87 21.00
C HIS A 284 -20.23 -37.48 19.77
N PRO A 285 -21.43 -37.00 19.37
CA PRO A 285 -22.04 -37.40 18.11
C PRO A 285 -21.37 -36.69 16.93
N GLU A 286 -21.17 -37.42 15.83
CA GLU A 286 -20.67 -36.84 14.59
C GLU A 286 -21.75 -35.92 13.96
N ALA A 287 -21.39 -34.65 13.74
CA ALA A 287 -22.23 -33.69 13.03
C ALA A 287 -21.58 -33.36 11.69
N SER A 288 -22.13 -33.90 10.60
CA SER A 288 -21.65 -33.65 9.24
C SER A 288 -22.02 -32.23 8.79
N PHE A 289 -21.00 -31.41 8.53
CA PHE A 289 -21.16 -30.06 7.99
C PHE A 289 -21.58 -30.08 6.51
N SER A 290 -22.83 -30.45 6.25
CA SER A 290 -23.50 -30.17 4.98
C SER A 290 -24.00 -28.73 4.97
N ALA A 291 -23.59 -27.94 3.98
CA ALA A 291 -23.88 -26.50 3.90
C ALA A 291 -25.37 -26.24 3.65
N ARG A 292 -26.15 -26.11 4.72
CA ARG A 292 -27.59 -25.84 4.65
C ARG A 292 -27.82 -24.39 4.24
N ARG A 293 -28.53 -24.18 3.12
CA ARG A 293 -29.01 -22.87 2.70
C ARG A 293 -30.01 -22.37 3.76
N LEU A 294 -29.77 -21.19 4.33
CA LEU A 294 -30.72 -20.54 5.23
C LEU A 294 -32.03 -20.26 4.49
N SER A 295 -33.15 -20.34 5.20
CA SER A 295 -34.46 -19.96 4.69
C SER A 295 -34.59 -18.43 4.57
N GLU A 296 -35.49 -17.97 3.70
CA GLU A 296 -35.74 -16.53 3.52
C GLU A 296 -36.22 -15.84 4.81
N GLN A 297 -36.86 -16.59 5.72
CA GLN A 297 -37.26 -16.08 7.04
C GLN A 297 -36.08 -15.95 8.02
N GLU A 298 -35.12 -16.89 8.02
CA GLU A 298 -33.89 -16.75 8.80
C GLU A 298 -33.05 -15.56 8.28
N ALA A 299 -32.94 -15.41 6.96
CA ALA A 299 -32.28 -14.26 6.34
C ALA A 299 -32.99 -12.93 6.67
N ALA A 300 -34.33 -12.90 6.71
CA ALA A 300 -35.09 -11.69 7.05
C ALA A 300 -34.85 -11.20 8.49
N PHE A 301 -34.55 -12.09 9.44
CA PHE A 301 -34.15 -11.70 10.79
C PHE A 301 -32.68 -11.24 10.90
N GLU A 302 -31.84 -11.52 9.90
CA GLU A 302 -30.45 -11.02 9.86
C GLU A 302 -30.34 -9.56 9.38
N TYR A 303 -31.40 -9.02 8.75
CA TYR A 303 -31.51 -7.62 8.34
C TYR A 303 -32.05 -6.71 9.47
N THR A 304 -31.45 -6.80 10.66
CA THR A 304 -31.63 -5.75 11.67
C THR A 304 -30.74 -4.55 11.35
N ASP A 305 -31.23 -3.34 11.66
CA ASP A 305 -30.54 -2.06 11.47
C ASP A 305 -29.27 -1.90 12.34
N GLU A 306 -28.87 -2.94 13.07
CA GLU A 306 -27.74 -2.89 14.00
C GLU A 306 -26.39 -2.85 13.27
N ARG A 307 -26.25 -3.53 12.12
CA ARG A 307 -25.06 -3.39 11.26
C ARG A 307 -24.88 -1.97 10.70
N ALA A 308 -25.95 -1.21 10.53
CA ALA A 308 -25.85 0.20 10.08
C ALA A 308 -25.24 1.10 11.17
N ARG A 309 -25.42 0.76 12.46
CA ARG A 309 -24.86 1.50 13.60
C ARG A 309 -23.35 1.34 13.76
N GLU A 310 -22.75 0.37 13.07
CA GLU A 310 -21.29 0.18 13.01
C GLU A 310 -20.61 1.13 12.00
N VAL A 311 -21.38 1.92 11.24
CA VAL A 311 -20.88 2.91 10.28
C VAL A 311 -20.97 4.31 10.89
N ILE A 312 -19.82 4.86 11.27
CA ILE A 312 -19.68 6.17 11.89
C ILE A 312 -19.07 7.13 10.85
N THR A 313 -19.61 8.34 10.72
CA THR A 313 -19.12 9.34 9.76
C THR A 313 -18.69 10.64 10.45
N GLY A 314 -17.87 11.43 9.78
CA GLY A 314 -17.48 12.76 10.22
C GLY A 314 -16.89 13.61 9.09
N ARG A 315 -16.69 14.88 9.40
CA ARG A 315 -16.17 15.90 8.47
C ARG A 315 -14.69 16.15 8.77
N LEU A 316 -13.84 16.11 7.75
CA LEU A 316 -12.44 16.50 7.83
C LEU A 316 -12.23 17.89 7.22
N VAL A 317 -11.59 18.78 7.99
CA VAL A 317 -11.10 20.09 7.51
C VAL A 317 -9.61 20.18 7.87
N GLN A 318 -8.77 20.54 6.90
CA GLN A 318 -7.30 20.63 7.04
C GLN A 318 -6.58 19.37 7.57
N GLY A 319 -7.27 18.22 7.63
CA GLY A 319 -6.73 16.94 8.14
C GLY A 319 -7.23 16.56 9.54
N HIS A 320 -7.88 17.47 10.25
CA HIS A 320 -8.52 17.18 11.54
C HIS A 320 -10.02 16.91 11.37
N ILE A 321 -10.59 16.11 12.26
CA ILE A 321 -12.03 15.91 12.34
C ILE A 321 -12.67 17.08 13.09
N VAL A 322 -13.74 17.63 12.51
CA VAL A 322 -14.49 18.76 13.06
C VAL A 322 -15.91 18.34 13.42
N ASP A 323 -16.52 19.13 14.31
CA ASP A 323 -17.93 18.98 14.65
C ASP A 323 -18.83 19.37 13.48
N ASP A 324 -20.06 18.86 13.50
CA ASP A 324 -20.91 18.92 12.32
C ASP A 324 -21.42 20.36 12.03
N ASP A 325 -21.41 21.24 13.05
CA ASP A 325 -21.66 22.67 12.95
C ASP A 325 -20.47 23.51 12.44
N TYR A 326 -19.29 22.92 12.20
CA TYR A 326 -18.09 23.66 11.84
C TYR A 326 -18.23 24.39 10.48
N HIS A 327 -17.99 25.70 10.49
CA HIS A 327 -18.00 26.55 9.30
C HIS A 327 -16.74 26.32 8.44
N SER A 328 -16.89 25.57 7.36
CA SER A 328 -15.83 25.34 6.36
C SER A 328 -15.39 26.67 5.74
N PRO A 329 -14.08 26.92 5.56
CA PRO A 329 -13.59 28.17 5.00
C PRO A 329 -14.10 28.36 3.57
N ILE A 330 -14.80 29.48 3.33
CA ILE A 330 -15.37 29.79 2.01
C ILE A 330 -14.21 30.01 1.03
N LEU A 331 -14.10 29.12 0.03
CA LEU A 331 -13.19 29.26 -1.10
C LEU A 331 -13.66 30.39 -2.01
N SER A 332 -13.41 31.62 -1.58
CA SER A 332 -13.74 32.86 -2.30
C SER A 332 -12.78 33.07 -3.47
N SER A 333 -12.99 32.33 -4.55
CA SER A 333 -12.55 32.73 -5.87
C SER A 333 -13.42 33.88 -6.38
N CYS A 334 -12.77 34.89 -6.99
CA CYS A 334 -13.33 36.12 -7.57
C CYS A 334 -13.70 37.27 -6.59
N ALA A 335 -13.40 38.49 -7.04
CA ALA A 335 -13.81 39.82 -6.55
C ALA A 335 -13.66 40.13 -5.02
N SER A 336 -12.66 40.89 -4.54
CA SER A 336 -12.24 42.28 -4.80
C SER A 336 -12.99 43.40 -4.04
N VAL A 337 -12.26 44.02 -3.11
CA VAL A 337 -12.30 45.42 -2.59
C VAL A 337 -13.47 46.00 -1.75
N THR A 338 -13.07 46.80 -0.75
CA THR A 338 -13.78 47.95 -0.09
C THR A 338 -15.07 47.69 0.71
N ASN A 339 -15.14 47.95 2.04
CA ASN A 339 -15.13 49.29 2.64
C ASN A 339 -15.07 49.30 4.20
N LEU A 340 -14.39 50.32 4.78
CA LEU A 340 -14.63 51.05 6.07
C LEU A 340 -14.68 50.24 7.42
N HIS A 341 -14.33 50.77 8.61
CA HIS A 341 -13.80 52.07 9.06
C HIS A 341 -13.12 51.95 10.46
N THR A 342 -12.30 52.95 10.86
CA THR A 342 -11.86 53.30 12.25
C THR A 342 -11.00 52.28 13.04
N ASP A 343 -9.98 52.66 13.85
CA ASP A 343 -9.54 54.00 14.28
C ASP A 343 -8.03 54.12 14.65
N ARG A 344 -7.53 55.37 14.64
CA ARG A 344 -6.35 55.96 15.35
C ARG A 344 -4.86 55.61 15.06
N ASN A 345 -4.12 56.71 14.82
CA ASN A 345 -2.69 57.02 15.08
C ASN A 345 -1.57 56.34 14.26
N GLY A 346 -0.84 57.11 13.43
CA GLY A 346 0.48 56.69 12.89
C GLY A 346 0.96 57.38 11.59
N THR A 347 1.24 58.69 11.64
CA THR A 347 2.00 59.53 10.66
C THR A 347 2.68 58.91 9.42
N GLU A 348 2.40 59.53 8.25
CA GLU A 348 3.25 59.69 7.04
C GLU A 348 3.61 58.46 6.16
N SER A 349 3.71 58.54 4.81
CA SER A 349 3.13 59.44 3.79
C SER A 349 3.30 58.87 2.35
N SER A 350 2.55 59.40 1.36
CA SER A 350 2.59 59.15 -0.11
C SER A 350 1.83 57.93 -0.69
N GLU A 351 1.14 58.14 -1.82
CA GLU A 351 0.28 57.17 -2.55
C GLU A 351 0.59 57.14 -4.07
N PRO A 352 0.10 56.12 -4.83
CA PRO A 352 0.46 55.85 -6.23
C PRO A 352 -0.66 56.20 -7.25
N PRO A 353 -0.53 55.77 -8.52
CA PRO A 353 -1.67 55.60 -9.42
C PRO A 353 -1.81 54.18 -10.01
N THR A 354 -2.83 53.45 -9.53
CA THR A 354 -3.78 52.61 -10.30
C THR A 354 -3.34 51.86 -11.58
N GLN A 355 -3.50 50.53 -11.57
CA GLN A 355 -3.91 49.72 -12.74
C GLN A 355 -5.02 48.73 -12.35
N ASP A 356 -5.91 48.41 -13.31
CA ASP A 356 -7.17 47.69 -13.09
C ASP A 356 -7.00 46.16 -13.24
N PRO A 357 -7.43 45.32 -12.28
CA PRO A 357 -7.25 43.87 -12.32
C PRO A 357 -8.14 43.10 -13.31
N MET A 358 -9.08 43.75 -14.02
CA MET A 358 -10.05 43.07 -14.91
C MET A 358 -9.49 42.44 -16.20
N THR A 359 -8.20 42.59 -16.52
CA THR A 359 -7.65 42.27 -17.87
C THR A 359 -6.87 40.94 -17.99
N LEU A 360 -6.72 40.15 -16.92
CA LEU A 360 -5.76 39.01 -16.88
C LEU A 360 -6.40 37.60 -16.79
N SER A 361 -7.66 37.44 -17.21
CA SER A 361 -8.42 36.17 -17.03
C SER A 361 -8.77 35.40 -18.31
N PHE A 362 -8.26 35.80 -19.48
CA PHE A 362 -8.35 35.03 -20.73
C PHE A 362 -6.97 34.51 -21.14
N ILE A 363 -6.92 33.33 -21.76
CA ILE A 363 -5.71 32.50 -22.05
C ILE A 363 -5.21 31.80 -20.76
N SER A 364 -5.29 30.47 -20.57
CA SER A 364 -5.40 29.34 -21.53
C SER A 364 -6.35 28.24 -21.06
N THR A 365 -7.30 27.81 -21.90
CA THR A 365 -8.06 26.54 -21.69
C THR A 365 -8.44 25.86 -23.01
N THR A 366 -7.49 25.80 -23.95
CA THR A 366 -7.50 24.92 -25.14
C THR A 366 -6.03 24.44 -25.32
N SER A 367 -5.71 23.27 -25.87
CA SER A 367 -6.50 22.14 -26.40
C SER A 367 -5.97 20.83 -25.74
N SER A 368 -6.45 19.60 -25.97
CA SER A 368 -6.94 18.97 -27.20
C SER A 368 -7.95 17.85 -26.94
N PHE A 369 -9.06 17.84 -27.68
CA PHE A 369 -9.87 16.64 -27.90
C PHE A 369 -9.18 15.72 -28.93
N GLN A 370 -9.22 14.41 -28.71
CA GLN A 370 -9.13 13.39 -29.75
C GLN A 370 -10.09 12.24 -29.41
N PRO A 371 -10.92 11.76 -30.36
CA PRO A 371 -11.87 10.68 -30.12
C PRO A 371 -11.30 9.28 -30.42
N ASP A 372 -11.83 8.31 -29.67
CA ASP A 372 -12.03 6.89 -30.00
C ASP A 372 -10.85 5.91 -30.27
N HIS A 373 -11.17 4.64 -30.02
CA HIS A 373 -10.42 3.41 -30.33
C HIS A 373 -9.10 3.11 -29.56
N ALA A 374 -9.22 2.60 -28.32
CA ALA A 374 -8.32 1.53 -27.83
C ALA A 374 -8.89 0.74 -26.62
N LEU A 375 -9.53 -0.39 -26.92
CA LEU A 375 -9.54 -1.66 -26.17
C LEU A 375 -9.39 -1.67 -24.63
N GLY A 376 -10.51 -1.96 -23.96
CA GLY A 376 -10.63 -2.91 -22.84
C GLY A 376 -9.53 -3.04 -21.78
N GLY A 377 -9.78 -2.46 -20.60
CA GLY A 377 -9.12 -2.81 -19.34
C GLY A 377 -10.14 -2.83 -18.21
N SER A 378 -10.12 -3.86 -17.36
CA SER A 378 -11.12 -4.06 -16.30
C SER A 378 -11.14 -2.91 -15.29
N PHE A 379 -12.34 -2.49 -14.90
CA PHE A 379 -12.56 -1.53 -13.82
C PHE A 379 -12.31 -2.21 -12.47
N ASP A 380 -11.08 -2.14 -11.97
CA ASP A 380 -10.68 -2.72 -10.69
C ASP A 380 -10.41 -1.60 -9.65
N ALA A 381 -11.22 -1.59 -8.58
CA ALA A 381 -11.43 -0.43 -7.71
C ALA A 381 -10.37 -0.31 -6.59
N ALA A 382 -9.08 -0.25 -6.95
CA ALA A 382 -7.96 -0.15 -6.03
C ALA A 382 -7.52 1.31 -5.76
N VAL A 383 -8.38 2.10 -5.12
CA VAL A 383 -7.97 3.36 -4.47
C VAL A 383 -6.93 3.01 -3.40
N SER A 384 -5.72 3.55 -3.55
CA SER A 384 -4.57 3.20 -2.72
C SER A 384 -4.22 4.37 -1.82
N SER A 385 -3.80 4.07 -0.58
CA SER A 385 -3.27 4.99 0.44
C SER A 385 -2.43 6.14 -0.15
N ASP A 386 -1.63 5.78 -1.15
CA ASP A 386 -0.73 6.61 -1.92
C ASP A 386 -1.33 7.75 -2.76
N GLU A 387 -2.65 7.83 -2.93
CA GLU A 387 -3.34 8.99 -3.53
C GLU A 387 -3.79 10.02 -2.49
N GLU A 388 -4.04 9.61 -1.24
CA GLU A 388 -4.50 10.50 -0.17
C GLU A 388 -3.34 11.38 0.32
N ASP A 389 -2.22 10.76 0.71
CA ASP A 389 -1.04 11.41 1.29
C ASP A 389 -0.32 12.35 0.31
N ASN A 390 -0.25 11.98 -0.97
CA ASN A 390 0.43 12.79 -1.99
C ASN A 390 -0.44 13.94 -2.52
N LYS A 391 -1.76 13.89 -2.32
CA LYS A 391 -2.70 14.98 -2.67
C LYS A 391 -3.21 15.71 -1.41
N GLN A 392 -2.43 15.69 -0.33
CA GLN A 392 -2.69 16.45 0.91
C GLN A 392 -2.08 17.86 0.92
N GLU A 393 -1.27 18.24 -0.08
CA GLU A 393 -0.77 19.61 -0.22
C GLU A 393 -1.93 20.59 -0.51
N MET A 394 -2.29 21.36 0.52
CA MET A 394 -3.19 22.55 0.49
C MET A 394 -4.46 22.46 -0.36
N SER A 395 -5.11 21.29 -0.44
CA SER A 395 -6.53 21.24 -0.81
C SER A 395 -7.36 21.70 0.40
N THR A 396 -7.72 22.98 0.47
CA THR A 396 -8.55 23.57 1.55
C THR A 396 -9.98 23.02 1.61
N GLY A 397 -10.38 22.20 0.63
CA GLY A 397 -11.69 21.56 0.58
C GLY A 397 -11.90 20.49 1.65
N GLU A 398 -13.11 20.51 2.21
CA GLU A 398 -13.67 19.52 3.15
C GLU A 398 -13.68 18.11 2.54
N ARG A 399 -13.46 17.09 3.38
CA ARG A 399 -13.56 15.66 3.01
C ARG A 399 -14.47 14.92 4.00
N THR A 400 -15.05 13.81 3.57
CA THR A 400 -15.79 12.93 4.50
C THR A 400 -14.84 11.84 4.99
N ILE A 401 -14.86 11.55 6.28
CA ILE A 401 -14.21 10.35 6.85
C ILE A 401 -15.28 9.39 7.38
N THR A 402 -15.12 8.12 7.07
CA THR A 402 -16.00 7.04 7.52
C THR A 402 -15.19 6.01 8.26
N LEU A 403 -15.64 5.63 9.45
CA LEU A 403 -15.18 4.50 10.23
C LEU A 403 -16.24 3.40 10.16
N VAL A 404 -15.82 2.18 9.83
CA VAL A 404 -16.65 0.97 9.85
C VAL A 404 -16.10 0.01 10.89
N GLY A 405 -16.95 -0.44 11.81
CA GLY A 405 -16.64 -1.42 12.86
C GLY A 405 -16.57 -0.83 14.27
N ASP A 406 -17.07 -1.59 15.26
CA ASP A 406 -17.18 -1.15 16.66
C ASP A 406 -15.82 -1.07 17.39
N VAL A 407 -15.35 0.16 17.61
CA VAL A 407 -14.16 0.50 18.42
C VAL A 407 -14.49 0.95 19.86
N LYS A 408 -15.78 1.01 20.24
CA LYS A 408 -16.24 1.80 21.39
C LYS A 408 -15.76 1.23 22.72
N GLY A 409 -15.05 2.06 23.49
CA GLY A 409 -14.47 1.69 24.79
C GLY A 409 -13.25 0.75 24.72
N LYS A 410 -12.81 0.36 23.52
CA LYS A 410 -11.73 -0.61 23.29
C LYS A 410 -10.39 0.08 23.06
N THR A 411 -9.31 -0.70 23.17
CA THR A 411 -8.00 -0.32 22.63
C THR A 411 -8.04 -0.47 21.11
N VAL A 412 -7.50 0.50 20.38
CA VAL A 412 -7.40 0.48 18.91
C VAL A 412 -5.94 0.42 18.48
N PHE A 413 -5.64 -0.50 17.57
CA PHE A 413 -4.37 -0.57 16.86
C PHE A 413 -4.58 -0.06 15.44
N ILE A 414 -4.24 1.20 15.16
CA ILE A 414 -4.28 1.73 13.78
C ILE A 414 -3.02 1.23 13.07
N VAL A 415 -3.14 0.53 11.94
CA VAL A 415 -2.00 -0.12 11.26
C VAL A 415 -1.91 0.22 9.78
N ASP A 416 -0.69 0.50 9.32
CA ASP A 416 -0.30 0.63 7.90
C ASP A 416 1.15 0.13 7.72
N ASP A 417 1.74 0.12 6.52
CA ASP A 417 3.15 -0.28 6.36
C ASP A 417 4.15 0.82 6.76
N MET A 418 3.78 2.10 6.62
CA MET A 418 4.72 3.21 6.88
C MET A 418 4.07 4.48 7.44
N ILE A 419 4.80 5.16 8.33
CA ILE A 419 4.52 6.54 8.76
C ILE A 419 5.48 7.47 8.02
N ASP A 420 4.93 8.24 7.08
CA ASP A 420 5.64 9.26 6.29
C ASP A 420 5.06 10.65 6.65
N LYS A 421 3.80 10.90 6.29
CA LYS A 421 3.01 12.08 6.70
C LYS A 421 2.08 11.77 7.88
N CYS A 422 1.99 12.70 8.83
CA CYS A 422 1.13 12.69 10.01
C CYS A 422 -0.38 12.71 9.72
N LEU A 423 -0.85 13.60 8.84
CA LEU A 423 -2.27 14.02 8.75
C LEU A 423 -3.26 12.87 8.64
N SER A 424 -2.97 11.84 7.83
CA SER A 424 -3.83 10.66 7.69
C SER A 424 -3.95 9.82 8.96
N TRP A 425 -2.89 9.77 9.78
CA TRP A 425 -2.87 9.05 11.06
C TRP A 425 -3.61 9.82 12.14
N ILE A 426 -3.43 11.15 12.17
CA ILE A 426 -4.17 12.05 13.05
C ILE A 426 -5.66 11.98 12.74
N ALA A 427 -6.07 12.11 11.47
CA ALA A 427 -7.46 11.96 11.03
C ALA A 427 -8.09 10.63 11.50
N ALA A 428 -7.38 9.51 11.32
CA ALA A 428 -7.86 8.19 11.76
C ALA A 428 -7.96 8.10 13.30
N ALA A 429 -6.94 8.55 14.04
CA ALA A 429 -6.90 8.55 15.50
C ALA A 429 -8.01 9.42 16.11
N GLU A 430 -8.17 10.65 15.62
CA GLU A 430 -9.26 11.53 16.03
C GLU A 430 -10.64 10.95 15.67
N THR A 431 -10.78 10.23 14.56
CA THR A 431 -12.07 9.59 14.19
C THR A 431 -12.44 8.48 15.16
N VAL A 432 -11.51 7.55 15.45
CA VAL A 432 -11.80 6.43 16.37
C VAL A 432 -12.02 6.92 17.80
N VAL A 433 -11.36 8.00 18.25
CA VAL A 433 -11.56 8.58 19.59
C VAL A 433 -12.82 9.47 19.62
N LYS A 434 -12.85 10.57 18.88
CA LYS A 434 -13.87 11.63 19.03
C LYS A 434 -15.26 11.23 18.54
N LYS A 435 -15.37 10.42 17.47
CA LYS A 435 -16.67 9.90 16.96
C LYS A 435 -16.88 8.42 17.32
N GLY A 436 -15.83 7.60 17.30
CA GLY A 436 -15.91 6.16 17.64
C GLY A 436 -15.95 5.82 19.14
N GLY A 437 -15.49 6.71 20.01
CA GLY A 437 -15.42 6.47 21.46
C GLY A 437 -14.35 5.44 21.87
N ALA A 438 -13.29 5.26 21.07
CA ALA A 438 -12.14 4.42 21.42
C ALA A 438 -11.47 4.90 22.71
N LYS A 439 -10.97 3.96 23.50
CA LYS A 439 -10.40 4.22 24.83
C LYS A 439 -8.89 4.52 24.80
N LYS A 440 -8.18 3.95 23.83
CA LYS A 440 -6.72 4.06 23.70
C LYS A 440 -6.29 3.81 22.27
N VAL A 441 -5.33 4.55 21.73
CA VAL A 441 -4.88 4.43 20.33
C VAL A 441 -3.37 4.21 20.23
N TYR A 442 -2.98 3.12 19.56
CA TYR A 442 -1.61 2.89 19.10
C TYR A 442 -1.59 3.06 17.58
N CYS A 443 -0.75 3.95 17.05
CA CYS A 443 -0.43 4.00 15.63
C CYS A 443 0.79 3.10 15.37
N ILE A 444 0.60 2.01 14.62
CA ILE A 444 1.60 0.96 14.41
C ILE A 444 1.98 0.89 12.92
N ALA A 445 3.27 0.93 12.60
CA ALA A 445 3.75 0.70 11.24
C ALA A 445 5.08 -0.04 11.23
N THR A 446 5.42 -0.69 10.12
CA THR A 446 6.78 -1.24 9.97
C THR A 446 7.78 -0.10 9.82
N HIS A 447 7.58 0.81 8.86
CA HIS A 447 8.57 1.82 8.50
C HIS A 447 8.25 3.21 9.07
N GLY A 448 8.97 3.62 10.11
CA GLY A 448 8.96 5.01 10.59
C GLY A 448 9.87 5.90 9.75
N LEU A 449 9.38 6.40 8.61
CA LEU A 449 10.11 7.35 7.76
C LEU A 449 10.15 8.75 8.41
N PHE A 450 9.01 9.16 8.97
CA PHE A 450 8.78 10.46 9.61
C PHE A 450 9.30 11.65 8.79
N GLY A 451 8.45 12.10 7.86
CA GLY A 451 8.64 13.37 7.16
C GLY A 451 8.74 14.57 8.12
N ILE A 452 9.06 15.74 7.55
CA ILE A 452 9.24 17.00 8.30
C ILE A 452 8.04 17.21 9.23
N GLU A 453 8.33 17.37 10.54
CA GLU A 453 7.38 17.63 11.63
C GLU A 453 6.31 16.54 11.91
N SER A 454 6.15 15.53 11.03
CA SER A 454 5.19 14.42 11.19
C SER A 454 5.23 13.73 12.56
N LEU A 455 6.43 13.49 13.09
CA LEU A 455 6.62 12.79 14.37
C LEU A 455 6.28 13.69 15.57
N GLN A 456 6.56 14.99 15.48
CA GLN A 456 6.22 15.99 16.47
C GLN A 456 4.70 16.21 16.53
N GLU A 457 4.03 16.30 15.38
CA GLU A 457 2.57 16.41 15.32
C GLU A 457 1.86 15.18 15.88
N MET A 458 2.34 13.96 15.58
CA MET A 458 1.78 12.73 16.14
C MET A 458 2.06 12.59 17.64
N GLU A 459 3.21 13.04 18.15
CA GLU A 459 3.47 13.12 19.59
C GLU A 459 2.54 14.13 20.27
N ALA A 460 2.27 15.28 19.64
CA ALA A 460 1.38 16.33 20.16
C ALA A 460 -0.11 15.94 20.15
N CYS A 461 -0.56 15.09 19.22
CA CYS A 461 -1.96 14.70 19.08
C CYS A 461 -2.49 13.95 20.32
N GLU A 462 -3.45 14.53 21.04
CA GLU A 462 -4.05 13.94 22.25
C GLU A 462 -4.79 12.62 21.97
N CYS A 463 -5.30 12.42 20.76
CA CYS A 463 -5.99 11.18 20.35
C CYS A 463 -5.04 10.01 20.01
N ILE A 464 -3.72 10.19 20.12
CA ILE A 464 -2.71 9.14 19.95
C ILE A 464 -2.01 8.92 21.30
N ASP A 465 -2.04 7.70 21.84
CA ASP A 465 -1.31 7.35 23.06
C ASP A 465 0.12 6.89 22.76
N PHE A 466 0.30 6.13 21.67
CA PHE A 466 1.57 5.51 21.31
C PHE A 466 1.79 5.49 19.79
N ILE A 467 3.05 5.60 19.40
CA ILE A 467 3.54 5.50 18.02
C ILE A 467 4.54 4.34 18.01
N VAL A 468 4.18 3.22 17.39
CA VAL A 468 4.99 1.99 17.38
C VAL A 468 5.55 1.78 15.99
N VAL A 469 6.88 1.80 15.86
CA VAL A 469 7.58 1.57 14.59
C VAL A 469 8.71 0.57 14.76
N THR A 470 9.28 0.08 13.66
CA THR A 470 10.54 -0.66 13.71
C THR A 470 11.75 0.24 13.45
N ASN A 471 12.95 -0.21 13.85
CA ASN A 471 14.23 0.34 13.39
C ASN A 471 14.60 -0.03 11.95
N SER A 472 13.63 -0.33 11.06
CA SER A 472 13.92 -0.48 9.62
C SER A 472 14.45 0.80 9.00
N PHE A 473 14.06 1.97 9.53
CA PHE A 473 14.54 3.30 9.15
C PHE A 473 15.21 4.00 10.35
N PRO A 474 16.22 4.86 10.11
CA PRO A 474 16.94 5.56 11.16
C PRO A 474 16.05 6.59 11.87
N ILE A 475 15.70 6.29 13.12
CA ILE A 475 14.82 7.15 13.94
C ILE A 475 15.53 8.48 14.30
N PRO A 476 14.89 9.65 14.16
CA PRO A 476 15.50 10.94 14.48
C PRO A 476 16.05 11.05 15.90
N THR A 477 17.25 11.62 16.06
CA THR A 477 18.03 11.61 17.32
C THR A 477 17.35 12.31 18.50
N LYS A 478 16.34 13.15 18.26
CA LYS A 478 15.49 13.76 19.30
C LYS A 478 14.52 12.78 19.97
N SER A 479 14.50 11.51 19.56
CA SER A 479 13.60 10.47 20.08
C SER A 479 13.59 10.31 21.60
N LYS A 480 14.65 10.71 22.32
CA LYS A 480 14.69 10.72 23.79
C LYS A 480 13.72 11.72 24.45
N GLU A 481 13.22 12.70 23.71
CA GLU A 481 12.24 13.68 24.18
C GLU A 481 10.78 13.18 23.99
N LEU A 482 10.58 12.17 23.14
CA LEU A 482 9.29 11.62 22.75
C LEU A 482 8.86 10.53 23.73
N LYS A 483 7.65 10.63 24.27
CA LYS A 483 7.10 9.73 25.29
C LYS A 483 6.17 8.68 24.71
N LYS A 484 5.61 8.92 23.52
CA LYS A 484 4.69 8.02 22.83
C LYS A 484 5.42 7.07 21.88
N LEU A 485 6.62 7.42 21.43
CA LEU A 485 7.39 6.63 20.46
C LEU A 485 7.97 5.34 21.07
N ILE A 486 7.69 4.22 20.44
CA ILE A 486 8.22 2.89 20.76
C ILE A 486 8.87 2.32 19.50
N VAL A 487 10.10 1.81 19.64
CA VAL A 487 10.89 1.25 18.53
C VAL A 487 11.12 -0.24 18.74
N ILE A 488 10.59 -1.05 17.84
CA ILE A 488 10.77 -2.50 17.78
C ILE A 488 12.04 -2.82 16.98
N ASP A 489 12.87 -3.73 17.49
CA ASP A 489 14.14 -4.10 16.87
C ASP A 489 14.00 -5.25 15.86
N LEU A 490 14.20 -4.94 14.58
CA LEU A 490 14.23 -5.89 13.46
C LEU A 490 15.57 -6.63 13.29
N SER A 491 16.64 -6.24 14.01
CA SER A 491 17.96 -6.84 13.79
C SER A 491 17.94 -8.36 14.01
N ALA A 492 17.07 -8.89 14.86
CA ALA A 492 16.85 -10.33 15.05
C ALA A 492 16.25 -11.02 13.82
N LEU A 493 15.27 -10.40 13.17
CA LEU A 493 14.64 -10.93 11.94
C LEU A 493 15.63 -10.89 10.76
N LEU A 494 16.39 -9.80 10.65
CA LEU A 494 17.38 -9.60 9.60
C LEU A 494 18.63 -10.47 9.79
N SER A 495 19.15 -10.62 11.03
CA SER A 495 20.27 -11.53 11.31
C SER A 495 19.91 -12.97 10.99
N GLU A 496 18.71 -13.42 11.37
CA GLU A 496 18.27 -14.80 11.12
C GLU A 496 17.99 -15.05 9.63
N SER A 497 17.47 -14.06 8.89
CA SER A 497 17.35 -14.12 7.42
C SER A 497 18.72 -14.25 6.74
N ILE A 498 19.70 -13.42 7.12
CA ILE A 498 21.10 -13.50 6.62
C ILE A 498 21.70 -14.88 6.91
N ARG A 499 21.55 -15.37 8.15
CA ARG A 499 22.05 -16.67 8.59
C ARG A 499 21.46 -17.80 7.74
N ARG A 500 20.14 -17.84 7.58
CA ARG A 500 19.44 -18.85 6.78
C ARG A 500 19.83 -18.80 5.30
N HIS A 501 19.89 -17.60 4.72
CA HIS A 501 20.31 -17.39 3.33
C HIS A 501 21.73 -17.94 3.07
N HIS A 502 22.67 -17.71 3.98
CA HIS A 502 24.05 -18.19 3.84
C HIS A 502 24.18 -19.73 3.89
N TYR A 503 23.44 -20.38 4.80
CA TYR A 503 23.46 -21.84 4.95
C TYR A 503 22.53 -22.59 3.98
N GLY A 504 21.59 -21.89 3.33
CA GLY A 504 20.56 -22.51 2.47
C GLY A 504 19.39 -23.09 3.24
N GLU A 505 19.11 -22.58 4.44
CA GLU A 505 17.95 -22.97 5.26
C GLU A 505 16.68 -22.24 4.82
N SER A 506 15.50 -22.82 5.07
CA SER A 506 14.25 -22.17 4.68
C SER A 506 13.95 -20.92 5.50
N ILE A 507 13.85 -19.79 4.78
CA ILE A 507 13.41 -18.49 5.30
C ILE A 507 11.89 -18.43 5.51
N SER A 508 11.10 -19.32 4.88
CA SER A 508 9.63 -19.33 5.04
C SER A 508 9.15 -19.61 6.48
N SER A 509 10.01 -20.20 7.30
CA SER A 509 9.78 -20.35 8.75
C SER A 509 9.67 -19.01 9.48
N LEU A 510 10.35 -17.95 9.00
CA LEU A 510 10.27 -16.61 9.58
C LEU A 510 8.92 -15.90 9.32
N PHE A 511 8.08 -16.47 8.46
CA PHE A 511 6.72 -16.00 8.20
C PHE A 511 5.68 -16.72 9.09
N GLN A 512 6.11 -17.69 9.90
CA GLN A 512 5.22 -18.42 10.80
C GLN A 512 5.16 -17.71 12.17
N ASN A 513 3.94 -17.53 12.68
CA ASN A 513 3.73 -17.08 14.05
C ASN A 513 4.15 -18.19 15.02
N HIS A 514 5.37 -18.10 15.55
CA HIS A 514 5.78 -18.85 16.72
C HIS A 514 5.15 -18.18 17.96
N ASP A 515 4.10 -18.81 18.47
CA ASP A 515 3.36 -18.38 19.67
C ASP A 515 4.23 -18.34 20.95
#